data_AF-A0A2J8K213-F1
#
_entry.id   AF-A0A2J8K213-F1
#
_cell.length_a   1.000
_cell.length_b   1.000
_cell.length_c   1.000
_cell.angle_alpha   90.00
_cell.angle_beta   90.00
_cell.angle_gamma   90.00
#
_symmetry.space_group_name_H-M   'P 1'
#
loop_
_entity.id
_entity.type
_entity.pdbx_description
1 polymer ?
#
loop_
_entity_poly.entity_id
_entity_poly.type
_entity_poly.pdbx_seq_one_letter_code
_entity_poly.pdbx_strand_id
1 'polypeptide(L)'
;MVLSLILCCLSFILFMFQLYTMRRGGLFYATGLCQLCTSVAVFTGALIYAIHAEEILAKHPRGGSFGYCFALAWVAFPLALVSGIIYIHLRKRE
;
A
#
# COMPACT_ATOMS: atom_id res chain seq x y z
N MET A 1 3.07 -5.65 7.34
CA MET A 1 3.18 -4.21 7.69
C MET A 1 4.58 -3.64 7.43
N VAL A 2 5.67 -4.24 7.94
CA VAL A 2 7.03 -3.72 7.64
C VAL A 2 7.38 -3.82 6.15
N LEU A 3 7.09 -4.96 5.51
CA LEU A 3 7.36 -5.16 4.08
C LEU A 3 6.66 -4.11 3.19
N SER A 4 5.40 -3.78 3.50
CA SER A 4 4.66 -2.73 2.79
C SER A 4 5.28 -1.36 2.98
N LEU A 5 5.81 -1.03 4.17
CA LEU A 5 6.49 0.24 4.39
C LEU A 5 7.78 0.33 3.57
N ILE A 6 8.59 -0.74 3.53
CA ILE A 6 9.82 -0.78 2.75
C ILE A 6 9.52 -0.61 1.27
N LEU A 7 8.53 -1.34 0.73
CA LEU A 7 8.13 -1.23 -0.68
C LEU A 7 7.52 0.13 -1.01
N CYS A 8 6.79 0.75 -0.08
CA CYS A 8 6.27 2.11 -0.22
C CYS A 8 7.41 3.14 -0.33
N CYS A 9 8.37 3.08 0.60
CA CYS A 9 9.54 3.95 0.60
C CYS A 9 10.39 3.76 -0.67
N LEU A 10 10.59 2.52 -1.09
CA LEU A 10 11.31 2.21 -2.32
C LEU A 10 10.58 2.77 -3.55
N SER A 11 9.26 2.62 -3.62
CA SER A 11 8.44 3.19 -4.70
C SER A 11 8.56 4.72 -4.73
N PHE A 12 8.53 5.38 -3.57
CA PHE A 12 8.71 6.84 -3.49
C PHE A 12 10.09 7.29 -3.99
N ILE A 13 11.16 6.59 -3.61
CA ILE A 13 12.52 6.89 -4.08
C ILE A 13 12.65 6.65 -5.59
N LEU A 14 12.09 5.54 -6.10
CA LEU A 14 12.07 5.24 -7.54
C LEU A 14 11.27 6.28 -8.32
N PHE A 15 10.17 6.78 -7.75
CA PHE A 15 9.41 7.89 -8.33
C PHE A 15 10.26 9.16 -8.43
N MET A 16 10.91 9.56 -7.34
CA MET A 16 11.80 10.74 -7.31
C MET A 16 12.97 10.60 -8.31
N PHE A 17 13.60 9.43 -8.36
CA PHE A 17 14.69 9.15 -9.29
C PHE A 17 14.22 9.21 -10.75
N GLN A 18 13.08 8.60 -11.07
CA GLN A 18 12.51 8.66 -12.42
C GLN A 18 12.10 10.09 -12.82
N LEU A 19 11.70 10.93 -11.86
CA LEU A 19 11.38 12.34 -12.12
C LEU A 19 12.60 13.13 -12.62
N TYR A 20 13.78 12.89 -12.04
CA TYR A 20 15.03 13.60 -12.37
C TYR A 20 15.84 12.95 -13.50
N THR A 21 15.85 11.62 -13.60
CA THR A 21 16.72 10.88 -14.54
C THR A 21 16.05 10.58 -15.90
N MET A 22 14.72 10.57 -16.01
CA MET A 22 14.08 10.12 -17.27
C MET A 22 14.06 11.19 -18.38
N ARG A 23 14.78 10.89 -19.47
CA ARG A 23 14.56 11.54 -20.80
C ARG A 23 13.14 11.29 -21.30
N ARG A 24 12.60 12.26 -22.03
CA ARG A 24 11.22 12.32 -22.56
C ARG A 24 10.76 10.95 -23.10
N GLY A 25 9.71 10.37 -22.52
CA GLY A 25 8.98 9.23 -23.09
C GLY A 25 8.93 7.92 -22.28
N GLY A 26 9.65 7.76 -21.18
CA GLY A 26 9.62 6.52 -20.39
C GLY A 26 8.41 6.42 -19.44
N LEU A 27 7.74 5.26 -19.41
CA LEU A 27 6.63 4.98 -18.48
C LEU A 27 7.15 4.63 -17.07
N PHE A 28 6.43 5.06 -16.04
CA PHE A 28 6.72 4.79 -14.61
C PHE A 28 6.28 3.38 -14.16
N TYR A 29 6.55 2.36 -14.98
CA TYR A 29 6.02 1.01 -14.76
C TYR A 29 6.59 0.34 -13.49
N ALA A 30 7.89 0.54 -13.21
CA ALA A 30 8.57 -0.05 -12.06
C ALA A 30 8.05 0.50 -10.71
N THR A 31 7.77 1.80 -10.65
CA THR A 31 7.24 2.48 -9.47
C THR A 31 5.81 2.06 -9.19
N GLY A 32 4.96 2.07 -10.22
CA GLY A 32 3.56 1.66 -10.10
C GLY A 32 3.41 0.20 -9.67
N LEU A 33 4.24 -0.70 -10.22
CA LEU A 33 4.23 -2.11 -9.83
C LEU A 33 4.65 -2.32 -8.36
N CYS A 34 5.69 -1.63 -7.88
CA CYS A 34 6.07 -1.70 -6.46
C CYS A 34 4.98 -1.12 -5.54
N GLN A 35 4.28 -0.07 -5.97
CA GLN A 35 3.18 0.54 -5.23
C GLN A 35 1.96 -0.42 -5.17
N LEU A 36 1.67 -1.15 -6.25
CA LEU A 36 0.65 -2.21 -6.26
C LEU A 36 1.04 -3.39 -5.35
N CYS A 37 2.30 -3.84 -5.39
CA CYS A 37 2.80 -4.85 -4.45
C CYS A 37 2.67 -4.38 -2.99
N THR A 38 2.87 -3.09 -2.74
CA THR A 38 2.66 -2.46 -1.43
C THR A 38 1.20 -2.55 -1.00
N SER A 39 0.25 -2.20 -1.87
CA SER A 39 -1.19 -2.27 -1.54
C SER A 39 -1.63 -3.70 -1.25
N VAL A 40 -1.15 -4.69 -2.02
CA VAL A 40 -1.42 -6.11 -1.75
C VAL A 40 -0.84 -6.53 -0.39
N ALA A 41 0.38 -6.11 -0.05
CA ALA A 41 0.99 -6.44 1.24
C ALA A 41 0.26 -5.81 2.44
N VAL A 42 -0.28 -4.58 2.32
CA VAL A 42 -1.12 -3.95 3.34
C VAL A 42 -2.45 -4.70 3.48
N PHE A 43 -3.09 -5.03 2.35
CA PHE A 43 -4.35 -5.76 2.32
C PHE A 43 -4.23 -7.13 2.99
N THR A 44 -3.22 -7.93 2.63
CA THR A 44 -2.97 -9.24 3.25
C THR A 44 -2.73 -9.11 4.75
N GLY A 45 -1.99 -8.09 5.19
CA GLY A 45 -1.77 -7.84 6.62
C GLY A 45 -3.04 -7.47 7.38
N ALA A 46 -3.89 -6.62 6.79
CA ALA A 46 -5.19 -6.26 7.35
C ALA A 46 -6.14 -7.48 7.40
N LEU A 47 -6.11 -8.34 6.38
CA LEU A 47 -6.94 -9.55 6.29
C LEU A 47 -6.56 -10.58 7.35
N ILE A 48 -5.27 -10.86 7.53
CA ILE A 48 -4.78 -11.77 8.57
C ILE A 48 -5.21 -11.28 9.96
N TYR A 49 -5.08 -9.97 10.20
CA TYR A 49 -5.51 -9.36 11.45
C TYR A 49 -7.03 -9.42 11.63
N ALA A 50 -7.82 -9.21 10.58
CA ALA A 50 -9.28 -9.33 10.64
C ALA A 50 -9.73 -10.75 10.99
N ILE A 51 -9.13 -11.77 10.36
CA ILE A 51 -9.47 -13.18 10.59
C ILE A 51 -9.07 -13.60 12.02
N HIS A 52 -7.88 -13.23 12.48
CA HIS A 52 -7.44 -13.55 13.85
C HIS A 52 -8.13 -12.69 14.91
N ALA A 53 -8.64 -11.51 14.57
CA ALA A 53 -9.36 -10.65 15.51
C ALA A 53 -10.65 -11.33 16.00
N GLU A 54 -11.35 -12.06 15.14
CA GLU A 54 -12.54 -12.83 15.56
C GLU A 54 -12.21 -13.94 16.56
N GLU A 55 -11.10 -14.67 16.37
CA GLU A 55 -10.63 -15.67 17.34
C GLU A 55 -10.22 -15.05 18.68
N ILE A 56 -9.51 -13.92 18.67
CA ILE A 56 -9.07 -13.22 19.87
C ILE A 56 -10.27 -12.66 20.65
N LEU A 57 -11.26 -12.13 19.92
CA LEU A 57 -12.48 -11.56 20.50
C LEU A 57 -13.44 -12.65 21.01
N ALA A 58 -13.52 -13.80 20.33
CA ALA A 58 -14.24 -14.98 20.81
C ALA A 58 -13.65 -15.52 22.12
N LYS A 59 -12.33 -15.41 22.31
CA LYS A 59 -11.64 -15.83 23.55
C LYS A 59 -11.76 -14.82 24.70
N HIS A 60 -12.11 -13.56 24.42
CA HIS A 60 -12.32 -12.49 25.42
C HIS A 60 -13.73 -11.90 25.30
N PRO A 61 -14.75 -12.46 25.99
CA PRO A 61 -16.16 -12.10 25.83
C PRO A 61 -16.55 -10.71 26.38
N ARG A 62 -15.59 -9.82 26.66
CA ARG A 62 -15.83 -8.50 27.24
C ARG A 62 -15.27 -7.41 26.33
N GLY A 63 -16.01 -7.09 25.26
CA GLY A 63 -15.99 -5.76 24.63
C GLY A 63 -14.66 -5.28 24.04
N GLY A 64 -13.85 -6.17 23.46
CA GLY A 64 -12.66 -5.74 22.70
C GLY A 64 -13.09 -4.95 21.46
N SER A 65 -12.88 -3.62 21.46
CA SER A 65 -13.09 -2.82 20.26
C SER A 65 -11.94 -3.04 19.27
N PHE A 66 -12.24 -3.02 17.97
CA PHE A 66 -11.20 -2.90 16.95
C PHE A 66 -10.37 -1.64 17.23
N GLY A 67 -9.04 -1.80 17.23
CA GLY A 67 -8.12 -0.67 17.41
C GLY A 67 -8.16 0.26 16.20
N TYR A 68 -8.00 1.57 16.43
CA TYR A 68 -7.99 2.60 15.37
C TYR A 68 -7.00 2.28 14.23
N CYS A 69 -5.89 1.61 14.54
CA CYS A 69 -4.90 1.13 13.57
C CYS A 69 -5.49 0.20 12.50
N PHE A 70 -6.53 -0.57 12.83
CA PHE A 70 -7.21 -1.43 11.87
C PHE A 70 -7.98 -0.61 10.84
N ALA A 71 -8.73 0.40 11.29
CA ALA A 71 -9.44 1.32 10.40
C ALA A 71 -8.45 2.08 9.49
N LEU A 72 -7.31 2.52 10.04
CA LEU A 72 -6.24 3.15 9.26
C LEU A 72 -5.67 2.20 8.19
N ALA A 73 -5.49 0.91 8.48
CA ALA A 73 -5.02 -0.06 7.49
C ALA A 73 -5.99 -0.23 6.32
N TRP A 74 -7.30 -0.25 6.61
CA TRP A 74 -8.35 -0.31 5.59
C TRP A 74 -8.42 0.94 4.73
N VAL A 75 -8.12 2.12 5.29
CA VAL A 75 -8.04 3.38 4.52
C VAL A 75 -6.72 3.48 3.74
N ALA A 76 -5.61 2.95 4.29
CA ALA A 76 -4.32 2.95 3.64
C ALA A 76 -4.28 2.07 2.37
N PHE A 77 -5.06 0.99 2.33
CA PHE A 77 -5.18 0.11 1.16
C PHE A 77 -5.65 0.83 -0.12
N PRO A 78 -6.85 1.46 -0.17
CA PRO A 78 -7.32 2.15 -1.37
C PRO A 78 -6.45 3.35 -1.72
N LEU A 79 -5.90 4.06 -0.72
CA LEU A 79 -4.94 5.15 -0.95
C LEU A 79 -3.68 4.66 -1.69
N ALA A 80 -3.10 3.53 -1.25
CA ALA A 80 -1.94 2.93 -1.91
C ALA A 80 -2.27 2.33 -3.29
N LEU A 81 -3.47 1.78 -3.46
CA LEU A 81 -3.94 1.24 -4.73
C LEU A 81 -4.16 2.35 -5.77
N VAL A 82 -4.85 3.43 -5.39
CA VAL A 82 -5.11 4.60 -6.24
C VAL A 82 -3.80 5.27 -6.62
N SER A 83 -2.85 5.43 -5.69
CA SER A 83 -1.55 6.01 -6.02
C SER A 83 -0.77 5.12 -7.00
N GLY A 84 -0.79 3.80 -6.83
CA GLY A 84 -0.18 2.85 -7.78
C GLY A 84 -0.78 2.94 -9.18
N ILE A 85 -2.11 3.01 -9.28
CA ILE A 85 -2.83 3.17 -10.55
C ILE A 85 -2.47 4.51 -11.22
N ILE A 86 -2.45 5.60 -10.45
CA ILE A 86 -2.07 6.93 -10.94
C ILE A 86 -0.65 6.91 -11.49
N TYR A 87 0.31 6.26 -10.82
CA TYR A 87 1.69 6.15 -11.31
C TYR A 87 1.81 5.34 -12.61
N ILE A 88 1.01 4.29 -12.80
CA ILE A 88 0.98 3.52 -14.06
C ILE A 88 0.35 4.36 -15.19
N HIS A 89 -0.67 5.15 -14.86
CA HIS A 89 -1.43 5.93 -15.85
C HIS A 89 -0.77 7.28 -16.18
N LEU A 90 0.14 7.78 -15.34
CA LEU A 90 1.00 8.93 -15.59
C LEU A 90 2.00 8.60 -16.71
N ARG A 91 1.54 8.76 -17.94
CA ARG A 91 2.40 8.83 -19.12
C ARG A 91 2.94 10.25 -19.21
N LYS A 92 4.26 10.42 -19.22
CA LYS A 92 4.90 11.71 -19.52
C LYS A 92 4.47 12.15 -20.93
N ARG A 93 3.44 12.98 -21.02
CA ARG A 93 3.03 13.71 -22.23
C ARG A 93 3.96 14.91 -22.33
N GLU A 94 4.88 14.82 -23.31
CA GLU A 94 5.87 15.80 -23.78
C GLU A 94 6.75 16.53 -22.74
#